data_AF-A0A8C0S5C7-F1
#
_entry.id   AF-A0A8C0S5C7-F1
#
_cell.length_a   1.000
_cell.length_b   1.000
_cell.length_c   1.000
_cell.angle_alpha   90.00
_cell.angle_beta   90.00
_cell.angle_gamma   90.00
#
_symmetry.space_group_name_H-M   'P 1'
#
loop_
_entity.id
_entity.type
_entity.pdbx_description
1 polymer ?
#
loop_
_entity_poly.entity_id
_entity_poly.type
_entity_poly.pdbx_seq_one_letter_code
_entity_poly.pdbx_strand_id
1 'polypeptide(L)'
;RHREDTRGTRGGIHQIRITLTSCNVKSLEKVCADLIRAAKEKNLKVKGPMQMPTKMRIHKRLIDLHNPSEIVKQITSISIEPAVEAEVTIADP
;
A
#
# COMPACT_ATOMS: atom_id res chain seq x y z
N ARG A 1 -19.81 -1.87 18.13
CA ARG A 1 -20.42 -0.91 17.19
C ARG A 1 -19.30 -0.18 16.47
N HIS A 2 -18.91 -0.59 15.27
CA HIS A 2 -18.29 0.29 14.27
C HIS A 2 -18.64 -0.32 12.91
N ARG A 3 -19.74 0.19 12.35
CA ARG A 3 -20.25 -0.12 11.02
C ARG A 3 -19.86 1.10 10.17
N GLU A 4 -18.79 0.99 9.40
CA GLU A 4 -18.45 2.01 8.41
C GLU A 4 -19.18 1.67 7.11
N ASP A 5 -20.39 2.21 7.01
CA ASP A 5 -21.19 2.26 5.80
C ASP A 5 -20.59 3.32 4.86
N THR A 6 -19.68 2.92 3.97
CA THR A 6 -19.24 3.78 2.86
C THR A 6 -20.21 3.65 1.70
N ARG A 7 -21.29 4.43 1.77
CA ARG A 7 -22.14 4.74 0.61
C ARG A 7 -21.37 5.67 -0.33
N GLY A 8 -21.00 5.16 -1.51
CA GLY A 8 -20.88 5.98 -2.73
C GLY A 8 -19.52 6.02 -3.43
N THR A 9 -19.18 4.99 -4.20
CA THR A 9 -18.61 5.15 -5.56
C THR A 9 -18.82 3.86 -6.35
N ARG A 10 -19.08 3.97 -7.65
CA ARG A 10 -19.23 2.86 -8.60
C ARG A 10 -17.89 2.16 -8.89
N GLY A 11 -17.12 1.84 -7.86
CA GLY A 11 -15.83 1.18 -7.98
C GLY A 11 -15.94 -0.21 -7.38
N GLY A 12 -15.72 -1.24 -8.20
CA GLY A 12 -15.63 -2.61 -7.71
C GLY A 12 -14.56 -2.73 -6.63
N ILE A 13 -14.63 -3.81 -5.86
CA ILE A 13 -13.50 -4.19 -5.01
C ILE A 13 -12.39 -4.63 -5.95
N HIS A 14 -11.32 -3.84 -6.05
CA HIS A 14 -10.14 -4.19 -6.84
C HIS A 14 -9.06 -4.76 -5.93
N GLN A 15 -8.27 -5.69 -6.47
CA GLN A 15 -7.03 -6.10 -5.82
C GLN A 15 -5.95 -5.10 -6.23
N ILE A 16 -5.38 -4.39 -5.26
CA ILE A 16 -4.40 -3.34 -5.52
C ILE A 16 -3.09 -3.75 -4.88
N ARG A 17 -2.02 -3.74 -5.66
CA ARG A 17 -0.68 -4.10 -5.23
C ARG A 17 0.18 -2.85 -5.24
N ILE A 18 0.75 -2.52 -4.08
CA ILE A 18 1.71 -1.43 -3.94
C ILE A 18 3.09 -2.04 -3.82
N THR A 19 3.96 -1.72 -4.77
CA THR A 19 5.36 -2.15 -4.79
C THR A 19 6.23 -0.97 -4.38
N LEU A 20 6.90 -1.08 -3.23
CA LEU A 20 7.89 -0.12 -2.77
C LEU A 20 9.29 -0.63 -3.11
N THR A 21 10.09 0.19 -3.79
CA THR A 21 11.47 -0.11 -4.16
C THR A 21 12.39 0.96 -3.58
N SER A 22 13.45 0.54 -2.87
CA SER A 22 14.47 1.48 -2.38
C SER A 22 15.83 0.81 -2.18
N CYS A 23 16.90 1.59 -2.30
CA CYS A 23 18.25 1.19 -1.92
C CYS A 23 18.52 1.38 -0.41
N ASN A 24 17.64 2.06 0.32
CA ASN A 24 17.75 2.28 1.76
C ASN A 24 16.67 1.51 2.53
N VAL A 25 17.09 0.50 3.28
CA VAL A 25 16.19 -0.35 4.07
C VAL A 25 15.45 0.46 5.14
N LYS A 26 16.12 1.42 5.79
CA LYS A 26 15.51 2.21 6.88
C LYS A 26 14.33 3.04 6.39
N SER A 27 14.51 3.71 5.25
CA SER A 27 13.45 4.46 4.58
C SER A 27 12.31 3.54 4.14
N LEU A 28 12.64 2.38 3.55
CA LEU A 28 11.65 1.42 3.10
C LEU A 28 10.80 0.85 4.24
N GLU A 29 11.40 0.52 5.38
CA GLU A 29 10.70 0.02 6.56
C GLU A 29 9.79 1.09 7.18
N LYS A 30 10.26 2.33 7.27
CA LYS A 30 9.47 3.46 7.77
C LYS A 30 8.24 3.71 6.89
N VAL A 31 8.42 3.82 5.57
CA VAL A 31 7.32 4.00 4.61
C VAL A 31 6.34 2.82 4.67
N CYS A 32 6.86 1.59 4.74
CA CYS A 32 6.02 0.40 4.86
C CYS A 32 5.17 0.40 6.14
N ALA A 33 5.76 0.77 7.28
CA ALA A 33 5.05 0.86 8.54
C ALA A 33 3.98 1.96 8.52
N ASP A 34 4.31 3.13 7.97
CA ASP A 34 3.37 4.25 7.84
C ASP A 34 2.21 3.91 6.91
N LEU A 35 2.48 3.25 5.77
CA LEU A 35 1.44 2.82 4.83
C LEU A 35 0.50 1.79 5.47
N ILE A 36 1.04 0.80 6.19
CA ILE A 36 0.24 -0.21 6.91
C ILE A 36 -0.59 0.45 8.01
N ARG A 37 -0.02 1.40 8.75
CA ARG A 37 -0.72 2.13 9.81
C ARG A 37 -1.86 2.97 9.25
N ALA A 38 -1.61 3.76 8.21
CA ALA A 38 -2.62 4.58 7.55
C ALA A 38 -3.74 3.71 6.94
N ALA A 39 -3.39 2.56 6.36
CA ALA A 39 -4.37 1.61 5.85
C ALA A 39 -5.23 0.99 6.96
N LYS A 40 -4.64 0.64 8.11
CA LYS A 40 -5.38 0.16 9.29
C LYS A 40 -6.30 1.23 9.88
N GLU A 41 -5.85 2.48 9.93
CA GLU A 41 -6.63 3.62 10.42
C GLU A 41 -7.88 3.88 9.57
N LYS A 42 -7.78 3.66 8.24
CA LYS A 42 -8.92 3.73 7.31
C LYS A 42 -9.70 2.41 7.17
N ASN A 43 -9.53 1.47 8.11
CA ASN A 43 -10.19 0.16 8.11
C ASN A 43 -10.00 -0.66 6.82
N LEU A 44 -8.86 -0.51 6.14
CA LEU A 44 -8.54 -1.29 4.94
C LEU A 44 -8.00 -2.68 5.30
N LYS A 45 -8.33 -3.66 4.46
CA LYS A 45 -7.78 -5.02 4.59
C LYS A 45 -6.45 -5.08 3.85
N VAL A 46 -5.38 -5.13 4.64
CA VAL A 46 -4.01 -5.25 4.13
C VAL A 46 -3.49 -6.68 4.25
N LYS A 47 -2.90 -7.20 3.19
CA LYS A 47 -1.96 -8.33 3.29
C LYS A 47 -0.58 -7.74 3.53
N GLY A 48 0.11 -8.29 4.54
CA GLY A 48 1.39 -7.76 5.00
C GLY A 48 2.45 -7.71 3.90
N PRO A 49 3.50 -6.91 4.10
CA PRO A 49 4.53 -6.73 3.11
C PRO A 49 5.28 -8.04 2.85
N MET A 50 5.16 -8.60 1.65
CA MET A 50 6.00 -9.73 1.25
C MET A 50 7.40 -9.19 0.92
N GLN A 51 8.43 -9.77 1.54
CA GLN A 51 9.82 -9.45 1.25
C GLN A 51 10.32 -10.36 0.13
N MET A 52 10.72 -9.78 -1.00
CA MET A 52 11.42 -10.55 -2.04
C MET A 52 12.92 -10.66 -1.70
N PRO A 53 13.54 -11.83 -1.90
CA PRO A 53 14.97 -12.01 -1.66
C PRO A 53 15.79 -11.14 -2.62
N THR A 54 16.76 -10.43 -2.07
CA THR A 54 17.52 -9.40 -2.78
C THR A 54 18.93 -9.90 -3.11
N LYS A 55 19.26 -10.02 -4.40
CA LYS A 55 20.63 -10.29 -4.89
C LYS A 55 21.47 -9.01 -5.06
N MET A 56 20.84 -7.83 -4.92
CA MET A 56 21.44 -6.49 -5.05
C MET A 56 20.94 -5.60 -3.90
N ARG A 57 21.59 -4.46 -3.65
CA ARG A 57 21.25 -3.49 -2.57
C ARG A 57 19.84 -2.86 -2.65
N ILE A 58 19.00 -3.28 -3.59
CA ILE A 58 17.69 -2.69 -3.91
C ILE A 58 16.59 -3.57 -3.33
N HIS A 59 16.01 -3.17 -2.20
CA HIS A 59 14.98 -3.90 -1.50
C HIS A 59 13.59 -3.58 -2.07
N LYS A 60 12.77 -4.62 -2.23
CA LYS A 60 11.38 -4.50 -2.71
C LYS A 60 10.40 -5.03 -1.66
N ARG A 61 9.33 -4.29 -1.40
CA ARG A 61 8.22 -4.68 -0.52
C ARG A 61 6.91 -4.62 -1.30
N LEU A 62 6.10 -5.66 -1.22
CA LEU A 62 4.79 -5.72 -1.89
C LEU A 62 3.68 -5.73 -0.84
N ILE A 63 2.75 -4.80 -0.94
CA ILE A 63 1.60 -4.68 -0.05
C ILE A 63 0.34 -4.84 -0.90
N ASP A 64 -0.44 -5.89 -0.63
CA ASP A 64 -1.70 -6.15 -1.34
C ASP A 64 -2.90 -5.64 -0.52
N LEU A 65 -3.75 -4.83 -1.16
CA LEU A 65 -4.95 -4.19 -0.61
C LEU A 65 -6.20 -4.69 -1.35
N HIS A 66 -7.29 -4.91 -0.63
CA HIS A 66 -8.56 -5.39 -1.21
C HIS A 66 -9.66 -4.37 -0.94
N ASN A 67 -9.60 -3.23 -1.63
CA ASN A 67 -10.40 -2.05 -1.32
C ASN A 67 -10.62 -1.20 -2.59
N PRO A 68 -11.65 -0.32 -2.62
CA PRO A 68 -11.86 0.59 -3.74
C PRO A 68 -10.63 1.49 -3.96
N SER A 69 -10.31 1.75 -5.23
CA SER A 69 -9.09 2.45 -5.64
C SER A 69 -9.00 3.90 -5.13
N GLU A 70 -10.14 4.53 -4.84
CA GLU A 70 -10.22 5.88 -4.31
C GLU A 70 -9.56 6.02 -2.93
N ILE A 71 -9.79 5.06 -2.03
CA ILE A 71 -9.19 5.11 -0.69
C ILE A 71 -7.70 4.81 -0.75
N VAL A 72 -7.28 3.91 -1.63
CA VAL A 72 -5.87 3.56 -1.80
C VAL A 72 -5.08 4.75 -2.32
N LYS A 73 -5.56 5.44 -3.37
CA LYS A 73 -4.91 6.64 -3.93
C LYS A 73 -4.66 7.73 -2.89
N GLN A 74 -5.60 7.92 -1.95
CA GLN A 74 -5.42 8.90 -0.87
C GLN A 74 -4.27 8.51 0.06
N ILE A 75 -4.14 7.23 0.43
CA ILE A 75 -3.09 6.78 1.37
C ILE A 75 -1.71 6.86 0.73
N THR A 76 -1.56 6.39 -0.51
CA THR A 76 -0.27 6.42 -1.21
C THR A 76 0.25 7.84 -1.43
N SER A 77 -0.63 8.84 -1.46
CA SER A 77 -0.24 10.25 -1.67
C SER A 77 0.35 10.92 -0.42
N ILE A 78 0.20 10.34 0.78
CA ILE A 78 0.52 11.03 2.05
C ILE A 78 1.96 10.77 2.52
N SER A 79 2.66 9.74 2.03
CA SER A 79 3.85 9.23 2.74
C SER A 79 5.00 8.70 1.86
N ILE A 80 5.15 9.17 0.63
CA ILE A 80 6.30 8.77 -0.20
C ILE A 80 7.52 9.61 0.20
N GLU A 81 8.44 9.02 0.96
CA GLU A 81 9.76 9.59 1.20
C GLU A 81 10.52 9.63 -0.14
N PRO A 82 11.22 10.73 -0.50
CA PRO A 82 11.78 10.92 -1.85
C PRO A 82 12.84 9.88 -2.25
N ALA A 83 13.34 9.10 -1.30
CA ALA A 83 14.30 8.01 -1.54
C ALA A 83 13.63 6.64 -1.81
N VAL A 84 12.30 6.58 -1.88
CA VAL A 84 11.52 5.35 -2.10
C VAL A 84 10.64 5.53 -3.34
N GLU A 85 10.81 4.64 -4.31
CA GLU A 85 9.94 4.55 -5.48
C GLU A 85 8.72 3.70 -5.12
N ALA A 86 7.52 4.23 -5.36
CA ALA A 86 6.26 3.54 -5.12
C ALA A 86 5.51 3.33 -6.44
N GLU A 87 5.25 2.07 -6.76
CA GLU A 87 4.47 1.67 -7.94
C GLU A 87 3.13 1.08 -7.48
N VAL A 88 2.02 1.55 -8.07
CA VAL A 88 0.67 1.08 -7.74
C VAL A 88 0.10 0.32 -8.94
N THR A 89 -0.13 -0.98 -8.77
CA THR A 89 -0.77 -1.84 -9.76
C THR A 89 -2.19 -2.15 -9.32
N ILE A 90 -3.18 -1.88 -10.16
CA ILE A 90 -4.58 -2.25 -9.93
C ILE A 90 -4.85 -3.47 -10.80
N ALA A 91 -5.19 -4.59 -10.17
CA ALA A 91 -5.72 -5.74 -10.88
C ALA A 91 -7.24 -5.55 -11.04
N ASP A 92 -7.68 -5.40 -12.28
CA ASP A 92 -9.10 -5.48 -12.61
C ASP A 92 -9.58 -6.93 -12.47
N PRO A 93 -10.77 -7.14 -11.86
CA PRO A 93 -11.37 -8.47 -11.72
C PRO A 93 -11.79 -9.10 -13.04
#